data_AF-A0A4W4G703-F1
#
_entry.id   AF-A0A4W4G703-F1
#
_cell.length_a   1.000
_cell.length_b   1.000
_cell.length_c   1.000
_cell.angle_alpha   90.00
_cell.angle_beta   90.00
_cell.angle_gamma   90.00
#
_symmetry.space_group_name_H-M   'P 1'
#
loop_
_entity.id
_entity.type
_entity.pdbx_description
1 polymer ?
#
loop_
_entity_poly.entity_id
_entity_poly.type
_entity_poly.pdbx_seq_one_letter_code
_entity_poly.pdbx_strand_id
1 'polypeptide(L)'
;MKVTFPLHVIAGMVCISVLISLFHATLILVAEPGDDVTLWYQHEQTTPTYISWFKHTDSSVPVYISCQYFRNNSASSHCSFVNQSKRTVMSVNSQYTSLTITAVNPTDSGLYYCGIRRGSQISFSNYQILITLRCLLHADGSVYWSDSCSHQCSSFHAEEEKTTQ
;
A
#
# COMPACT_ATOMS: atom_id res chain seq x y z
N MET A 1 9.39 0.34 -43.79
CA MET A 1 7.95 -0.01 -43.80
C MET A 1 7.32 0.56 -42.53
N LYS A 2 6.33 1.44 -42.65
CA LYS A 2 5.57 1.95 -41.49
C LYS A 2 4.35 1.04 -41.30
N VAL A 3 4.30 0.31 -40.20
CA VAL A 3 3.13 -0.50 -39.84
C VAL A 3 2.15 0.45 -39.15
N THR A 4 1.00 0.71 -39.78
CA THR A 4 -0.05 1.58 -39.23
C THR A 4 -1.22 0.71 -38.83
N PHE A 5 -1.53 0.68 -37.53
CA PHE A 5 -2.67 -0.07 -37.02
C PHE A 5 -3.95 0.76 -37.16
N PRO A 6 -5.10 0.14 -37.47
CA PRO A 6 -6.37 0.85 -37.52
C PRO A 6 -6.78 1.37 -36.14
N LEU A 7 -7.46 2.52 -36.09
CA LEU A 7 -7.81 3.25 -34.86
C LEU A 7 -8.54 2.38 -33.83
N HIS A 8 -9.39 1.45 -34.28
CA HIS A 8 -10.12 0.50 -33.43
C HIS A 8 -9.20 -0.49 -32.70
N VAL A 9 -8.09 -0.90 -33.32
CA VAL A 9 -7.11 -1.80 -32.72
C VAL A 9 -6.29 -1.06 -31.65
N ILE A 10 -5.93 0.21 -31.93
CA ILE A 10 -5.26 1.07 -30.94
C ILE A 10 -6.18 1.34 -29.74
N ALA A 11 -7.44 1.71 -30.00
CA ALA A 11 -8.44 1.91 -28.95
C ALA A 11 -8.66 0.64 -28.12
N GLY A 12 -8.78 -0.53 -28.76
CA GLY A 12 -8.88 -1.81 -28.09
C GLY A 12 -7.69 -2.12 -27.18
N MET A 13 -6.46 -1.92 -27.66
CA MET A 13 -5.25 -2.11 -26.83
C MET A 13 -5.18 -1.16 -25.64
N VAL A 14 -5.56 0.11 -25.83
CA VAL A 14 -5.63 1.10 -24.74
C VAL A 14 -6.68 0.68 -23.71
N CYS A 15 -7.89 0.32 -24.16
CA CYS A 15 -8.95 -0.18 -23.28
C CYS A 15 -8.51 -1.41 -22.48
N ILE A 16 -7.88 -2.39 -23.12
CA ILE A 16 -7.36 -3.60 -22.47
C ILE A 16 -6.29 -3.22 -21.44
N SER A 17 -5.37 -2.30 -21.75
CA SER A 17 -4.35 -1.86 -20.79
C SER A 17 -4.93 -1.11 -19.59
N VAL A 18 -5.96 -0.28 -19.80
CA VAL A 18 -6.70 0.41 -18.73
C VAL A 18 -7.47 -0.58 -17.88
N LEU A 19 -8.15 -1.56 -18.49
CA LEU A 19 -8.83 -2.65 -17.79
C LEU A 19 -7.85 -3.48 -16.96
N ILE A 20 -6.71 -3.90 -17.53
CA ILE A 20 -5.66 -4.64 -16.80
C ILE A 20 -5.11 -3.81 -15.63
N SER A 21 -4.92 -2.50 -15.83
CA SER A 21 -4.48 -1.58 -14.75
C SER A 21 -5.50 -1.49 -13.61
N LEU A 22 -6.80 -1.54 -13.95
CA LEU A 22 -7.94 -1.60 -13.02
C LEU A 22 -8.10 -2.98 -12.34
N PHE A 23 -7.43 -4.02 -12.84
CA PHE A 23 -7.51 -5.41 -12.35
C PHE A 23 -6.45 -5.76 -11.29
N HIS A 24 -5.76 -4.78 -10.69
CA HIS A 24 -5.02 -5.04 -9.46
C HIS A 24 -6.01 -5.18 -8.30
N ALA A 25 -6.15 -6.38 -7.75
CA ALA A 25 -6.98 -6.60 -6.57
C ALA A 25 -6.52 -5.65 -5.45
N THR A 26 -7.45 -4.91 -4.85
CA THR A 26 -7.17 -4.01 -3.72
C THR A 26 -7.80 -4.60 -2.48
N LEU A 27 -6.98 -4.90 -1.47
CA LEU A 27 -7.41 -5.29 -0.15
C LEU A 27 -7.61 -4.03 0.69
N ILE A 28 -8.77 -3.84 1.31
CA ILE A 28 -9.02 -2.72 2.21
C ILE A 28 -8.87 -3.20 3.65
N LEU A 29 -8.03 -2.51 4.42
CA LEU A 29 -7.87 -2.71 5.85
C LEU A 29 -8.33 -1.45 6.59
N VAL A 30 -9.40 -1.59 7.35
CA VAL A 30 -9.96 -0.53 8.19
C VAL A 30 -9.40 -0.70 9.60
N ALA A 31 -8.83 0.37 10.16
CA ALA A 31 -8.29 0.39 11.52
C ALA A 31 -8.72 1.66 12.26
N GLU A 32 -8.59 1.69 13.57
CA GLU A 32 -8.79 2.89 14.38
C GLU A 32 -7.43 3.55 14.70
N PRO A 33 -7.37 4.87 14.93
CA PRO A 33 -6.15 5.52 15.35
C PRO A 33 -5.58 4.87 16.63
N GLY A 34 -4.30 4.52 16.60
CA GLY A 34 -3.64 3.81 17.69
C GLY A 34 -3.61 2.28 17.56
N ASP A 35 -4.33 1.70 16.59
CA ASP A 35 -4.25 0.26 16.32
C ASP A 35 -2.89 -0.18 15.77
N ASP A 36 -2.57 -1.45 15.95
CA ASP A 36 -1.47 -2.11 15.27
C ASP A 36 -1.99 -2.86 14.05
N VAL A 37 -1.55 -2.43 12.86
CA VAL A 37 -1.99 -2.98 11.57
C VAL A 37 -0.90 -3.85 10.99
N THR A 38 -1.26 -5.07 10.54
CA THR A 38 -0.32 -5.96 9.84
C THR A 38 -0.75 -6.24 8.40
N LEU A 39 0.12 -5.87 7.47
CA LEU A 39 0.01 -6.15 6.05
C LEU A 39 0.67 -7.50 5.75
N TRP A 40 0.01 -8.34 4.95
CA TRP A 40 0.51 -9.67 4.60
C TRP A 40 0.63 -9.83 3.09
N TYR A 41 1.72 -10.44 2.65
CA TYR A 41 1.92 -10.86 1.26
C TYR A 41 2.49 -12.28 1.20
N GLN A 42 1.73 -13.18 0.58
CA GLN A 42 2.15 -14.55 0.34
C GLN A 42 2.96 -14.65 -0.95
N HIS A 43 4.09 -15.34 -0.90
CA HIS A 43 5.00 -15.48 -2.04
C HIS A 43 5.86 -16.73 -1.88
N GLU A 44 6.48 -17.20 -2.94
CA GLU A 44 7.42 -18.32 -2.87
C GLU A 44 8.82 -17.86 -3.26
N GLN A 45 9.72 -17.79 -2.28
CA GLN A 45 11.15 -17.54 -2.50
C GLN A 45 11.96 -18.78 -2.15
N THR A 46 12.65 -19.30 -3.16
CA THR A 46 13.59 -20.43 -3.02
C THR A 46 15.05 -19.95 -2.98
N THR A 47 15.29 -18.67 -3.29
CA THR A 47 16.63 -18.08 -3.35
C THR A 47 16.70 -16.81 -2.51
N PRO A 48 17.87 -16.49 -1.94
CA PRO A 48 18.07 -15.25 -1.21
C PRO A 48 17.72 -14.03 -2.08
N THR A 49 16.96 -13.10 -1.53
CA THR A 49 16.50 -11.91 -2.26
C THR A 49 16.17 -10.75 -1.33
N TYR A 50 16.14 -9.54 -1.88
CA TYR A 50 15.63 -8.36 -1.18
C TYR A 50 14.12 -8.29 -1.33
N ILE A 51 13.43 -8.17 -0.21
CA ILE A 51 11.99 -7.97 -0.12
C ILE A 51 11.77 -6.62 0.56
N SER A 52 10.90 -5.80 0.00
CA SER A 52 10.65 -4.44 0.47
C SER A 52 9.16 -4.13 0.49
N TRP A 53 8.75 -3.38 1.49
CA TRP A 53 7.42 -2.78 1.52
C TRP A 53 7.50 -1.33 1.10
N PHE A 54 6.55 -0.93 0.27
CA PHE A 54 6.45 0.41 -0.27
C PHE A 54 5.12 1.02 0.13
N LYS A 55 5.14 2.35 0.28
CA LYS A 55 3.94 3.16 0.33
C LYS A 55 3.86 3.99 -0.94
N HIS A 56 2.69 3.99 -1.57
CA HIS A 56 2.41 4.90 -2.66
C HIS A 56 2.43 6.34 -2.15
N THR A 57 2.91 7.25 -2.99
CA THR A 57 2.88 8.69 -2.72
C THR A 57 2.24 9.37 -3.91
N ASP A 58 1.84 10.62 -3.75
CA ASP A 58 1.35 11.42 -4.90
C ASP A 58 2.44 11.62 -5.97
N SER A 59 3.70 11.30 -5.65
CA SER A 59 4.78 11.23 -6.63
C SER A 59 4.77 9.90 -7.39
N SER A 60 5.25 9.91 -8.62
CA SER A 60 5.38 8.70 -9.44
C SER A 60 6.31 7.62 -8.84
N VAL A 61 7.13 7.98 -7.85
CA VAL A 61 8.10 7.07 -7.23
C VAL A 61 7.62 6.66 -5.83
N PRO A 62 7.46 5.35 -5.57
CA PRO A 62 7.03 4.87 -4.26
C PRO A 62 8.15 5.02 -3.23
N VAL A 63 7.78 5.23 -1.97
CA VAL A 63 8.75 5.33 -0.88
C VAL A 63 8.93 3.97 -0.19
N TYR A 64 10.18 3.65 0.16
CA TYR A 64 10.49 2.46 0.95
C TYR A 64 10.04 2.67 2.41
N ILE A 65 9.28 1.72 2.94
CA ILE A 65 8.87 1.69 4.35
C ILE A 65 9.81 0.77 5.13
N SER A 66 10.03 -0.43 4.62
CA SER A 66 10.94 -1.40 5.21
C SER A 66 11.54 -2.30 4.13
N CYS A 67 12.71 -2.86 4.43
CA CYS A 67 13.39 -3.80 3.54
C CYS A 67 14.18 -4.83 4.35
N GLN A 68 14.07 -6.09 3.94
CA GLN A 68 14.88 -7.17 4.46
C GLN A 68 15.48 -8.02 3.33
N TYR A 69 16.68 -8.52 3.59
CA TYR A 69 17.32 -9.53 2.78
C TYR A 69 16.96 -10.92 3.33
N PHE A 70 16.14 -11.64 2.58
CA PHE A 70 15.78 -13.03 2.84
C PHE A 70 16.98 -13.95 2.60
N ARG A 71 17.19 -14.92 3.49
CA ARG A 71 18.22 -15.97 3.36
C ARG A 71 17.56 -17.32 3.59
N ASN A 72 18.01 -18.33 2.85
CA ASN A 72 17.57 -19.71 3.10
C ASN A 72 18.12 -20.19 4.44
N ASN A 73 17.27 -20.80 5.27
CA ASN A 73 17.65 -21.45 6.53
C ASN A 73 18.44 -20.55 7.50
N SER A 74 18.21 -19.24 7.47
CA SER A 74 18.88 -18.27 8.32
C SER A 74 17.97 -17.08 8.58
N ALA A 75 18.24 -16.33 9.64
CA ALA A 75 17.54 -15.09 9.89
C ALA A 75 17.74 -14.09 8.73
N SER A 76 16.68 -13.37 8.39
CA SER A 76 16.75 -12.22 7.50
C SER A 76 17.51 -11.07 8.16
N SER A 77 17.99 -10.15 7.33
CA SER A 77 18.74 -8.97 7.79
C SER A 77 18.20 -7.69 7.17
N HIS A 78 18.16 -6.60 7.95
CA HIS A 78 17.72 -5.30 7.45
C HIS A 78 18.60 -4.78 6.31
N CYS A 79 17.98 -4.11 5.35
CA CYS A 79 18.70 -3.42 4.28
C CYS A 79 19.26 -2.09 4.77
N SER A 80 20.57 -1.87 4.66
CA SER A 80 21.25 -0.66 5.14
C SER A 80 20.84 0.63 4.39
N PHE A 81 20.31 0.49 3.18
CA PHE A 81 19.90 1.62 2.33
C PHE A 81 18.45 2.09 2.59
N VAL A 82 17.72 1.45 3.50
CA VAL A 82 16.36 1.85 3.89
C VAL A 82 16.36 2.26 5.36
N ASN A 83 15.99 3.50 5.64
CA ASN A 83 15.78 3.96 7.01
C ASN A 83 14.39 3.53 7.50
N GLN A 84 14.34 2.53 8.37
CA GLN A 84 13.09 1.93 8.83
C GLN A 84 12.61 2.63 10.09
N SER A 85 11.32 2.97 10.13
CA SER A 85 10.71 3.56 11.32
C SER A 85 10.75 2.57 12.49
N LYS A 86 10.92 3.08 13.72
CA LYS A 86 10.75 2.26 14.94
C LYS A 86 9.32 1.72 15.10
N ARG A 87 8.34 2.36 14.44
CA ARG A 87 6.94 1.92 14.40
C ARG A 87 6.68 0.80 13.39
N THR A 88 7.69 0.41 12.60
CA THR A 88 7.52 -0.59 11.54
C THR A 88 8.32 -1.85 11.85
N VAL A 89 7.64 -3.00 11.87
CA VAL A 89 8.26 -4.31 12.09
C VAL A 89 7.97 -5.19 10.88
N MET A 90 9.02 -5.61 10.18
CA MET A 90 8.90 -6.49 9.02
C MET A 90 9.31 -7.92 9.40
N SER A 91 8.58 -8.91 8.89
CA SER A 91 8.97 -10.33 8.96
C SER A 91 9.02 -10.93 7.55
N VAL A 92 9.98 -11.80 7.30
CA VAL A 92 10.18 -12.45 6.00
C VAL A 92 10.59 -13.91 6.18
N ASN A 93 9.99 -14.81 5.41
CA ASN A 93 10.49 -16.17 5.22
C ASN A 93 10.32 -16.60 3.75
N SER A 94 10.37 -17.90 3.44
CA SER A 94 10.24 -18.41 2.07
C SER A 94 8.82 -18.33 1.50
N GLN A 95 7.81 -18.28 2.36
CA GLN A 95 6.38 -18.42 2.01
C GLN A 95 5.60 -17.10 2.13
N TYR A 96 6.09 -16.15 2.91
CA TYR A 96 5.43 -14.87 3.09
C TYR A 96 6.38 -13.76 3.55
N THR A 97 5.87 -12.53 3.45
CA THR A 97 6.34 -11.38 4.20
C THR A 97 5.17 -10.67 4.87
N SER A 98 5.43 -10.07 6.02
CA SER A 98 4.50 -9.16 6.68
C SER A 98 5.18 -7.85 7.07
N LEU A 99 4.37 -6.79 7.15
CA LEU A 99 4.74 -5.50 7.70
C LEU A 99 3.70 -5.08 8.73
N THR A 100 4.12 -4.97 9.98
CA THR A 100 3.32 -4.39 11.06
C THR A 100 3.67 -2.91 11.22
N ILE A 101 2.67 -2.05 11.21
CA ILE A 101 2.76 -0.62 11.56
C ILE A 101 2.06 -0.44 12.89
N THR A 102 2.80 -0.05 13.92
CA THR A 102 2.27 0.11 15.27
C THR A 102 1.70 1.50 15.49
N ALA A 103 0.64 1.59 16.27
CA ALA A 103 -0.04 2.83 16.62
C ALA A 103 -0.30 3.70 15.38
N VAL A 104 -1.13 3.19 14.47
CA VAL A 104 -1.44 3.85 13.20
C VAL A 104 -2.06 5.22 13.44
N ASN A 105 -1.68 6.19 12.60
CA ASN A 105 -2.24 7.54 12.57
C ASN A 105 -2.62 7.91 11.13
N PRO A 106 -3.29 9.04 10.86
CA PRO A 106 -3.80 9.38 9.53
C PRO A 106 -2.72 9.47 8.45
N THR A 107 -1.47 9.74 8.82
CA THR A 107 -0.35 9.74 7.86
C THR A 107 0.05 8.34 7.43
N ASP A 108 -0.39 7.29 8.13
CA ASP A 108 -0.20 5.89 7.75
C ASP A 108 -1.30 5.40 6.79
N SER A 109 -2.42 6.13 6.65
CA SER A 109 -3.42 5.84 5.61
C SER A 109 -2.81 5.93 4.22
N GLY A 110 -3.23 5.04 3.32
CA GLY A 110 -2.77 5.01 1.94
C GLY A 110 -2.52 3.61 1.42
N LEU A 111 -1.97 3.57 0.21
CA LEU A 111 -1.80 2.36 -0.56
C LEU A 111 -0.40 1.78 -0.37
N TYR A 112 -0.34 0.47 -0.10
CA TYR A 112 0.87 -0.27 0.19
C TYR A 112 1.00 -1.48 -0.73
N TYR A 113 2.24 -1.87 -1.00
CA TYR A 113 2.54 -3.08 -1.76
C TYR A 113 3.92 -3.61 -1.42
N CYS A 114 4.08 -4.92 -1.60
CA CYS A 114 5.36 -5.58 -1.47
C CYS A 114 6.08 -5.54 -2.83
N GLY A 115 7.40 -5.44 -2.81
CA GLY A 115 8.25 -5.65 -3.98
C GLY A 115 9.40 -6.61 -3.68
N ILE A 116 9.65 -7.52 -4.61
CA ILE A 116 10.72 -8.52 -4.53
C ILE A 116 11.73 -8.21 -5.63
N ARG A 117 13.01 -8.08 -5.26
CA ARG A 117 14.08 -7.75 -6.20
C ARG A 117 14.46 -8.97 -7.03
N ARG A 118 14.43 -8.84 -8.35
CA ARG A 118 14.84 -9.85 -9.33
C ARG A 118 15.89 -9.21 -10.25
N GLY A 119 17.16 -9.33 -9.86
CA GLY A 119 18.27 -8.66 -10.54
C GLY A 119 18.19 -7.12 -10.43
N SER A 120 18.05 -6.44 -11.57
CA SER A 120 17.87 -4.99 -11.66
C SER A 120 16.40 -4.54 -11.60
N GLN A 121 15.46 -5.47 -11.55
CA GLN A 121 14.02 -5.18 -11.54
C GLN A 121 13.40 -5.49 -10.18
N ILE A 122 12.26 -4.86 -9.90
CA ILE A 122 11.41 -5.16 -8.74
C ILE A 122 10.09 -5.70 -9.28
N SER A 123 9.70 -6.88 -8.82
CA SER A 123 8.39 -7.46 -9.07
C SER A 123 7.48 -7.12 -7.90
N PHE A 124 6.42 -6.36 -8.15
CA PHE A 124 5.45 -5.97 -7.13
C PHE A 124 4.42 -7.08 -6.86
N SER A 125 3.79 -7.02 -5.68
CA SER A 125 2.69 -7.92 -5.31
C SER A 125 1.54 -7.83 -6.31
N ASN A 126 0.82 -8.93 -6.48
CA ASN A 126 -0.34 -9.02 -7.39
C ASN A 126 -1.57 -8.27 -6.88
N TYR A 127 -1.56 -7.87 -5.61
CA TYR A 127 -2.56 -7.02 -5.01
C TYR A 127 -1.90 -5.88 -4.24
N GLN A 128 -2.68 -4.84 -4.01
CA GLN A 128 -2.30 -3.67 -3.23
C GLN A 128 -3.15 -3.65 -1.96
N ILE A 129 -2.64 -3.04 -0.90
CA ILE A 129 -3.36 -2.95 0.38
C ILE A 129 -3.60 -1.48 0.71
N LEU A 130 -4.87 -1.09 0.84
CA LEU A 130 -5.28 0.23 1.27
C LEU A 130 -5.53 0.20 2.78
N ILE A 131 -4.74 0.94 3.54
CA ILE A 131 -5.05 1.23 4.95
C ILE A 131 -5.95 2.47 4.98
N THR A 132 -7.09 2.35 5.65
CA THR A 132 -7.99 3.46 5.95
C THR A 132 -8.29 3.51 7.44
N LEU A 133 -8.36 4.71 8.01
CA LEU A 133 -8.71 4.89 9.41
C LEU A 133 -10.18 5.23 9.58
N ARG A 134 -10.82 4.60 10.56
CA ARG A 134 -12.17 4.89 10.98
C ARG A 134 -12.15 6.05 11.97
N CYS A 135 -13.02 7.04 11.78
CA CYS A 135 -13.29 8.04 12.80
C CYS A 135 -14.32 7.48 13.78
N LEU A 136 -14.03 7.53 15.09
CA LEU A 136 -14.98 7.21 16.14
C LEU A 136 -15.68 8.48 16.62
N LEU A 137 -17.01 8.47 16.53
CA LEU A 137 -17.87 9.49 17.14
C LEU A 137 -18.27 8.98 18.53
N HIS A 138 -17.86 9.68 19.59
CA HIS A 138 -18.28 9.34 20.94
C HIS A 138 -19.66 9.91 21.26
N ALA A 139 -20.36 9.26 22.20
CA ALA A 139 -21.71 9.64 22.61
C ALA A 139 -21.79 11.04 23.27
N ASP A 140 -20.66 11.60 23.71
CA ASP A 140 -20.54 12.97 24.21
C ASP A 140 -20.29 14.01 23.09
N GLY A 141 -20.30 13.57 21.83
CA GLY A 141 -20.00 14.41 20.67
C GLY A 141 -18.51 14.69 20.49
N SER A 142 -17.63 14.12 21.33
CA SER A 142 -16.20 14.22 21.13
C SER A 142 -15.77 13.30 19.98
N VAL A 143 -14.92 13.84 19.13
CA VAL A 143 -14.25 13.06 18.09
C VAL A 143 -12.77 13.12 18.42
N TYR A 144 -12.15 11.96 18.60
CA TYR A 144 -10.72 11.90 18.83
C TYR A 144 -9.99 12.05 17.49
N TRP A 145 -9.74 13.31 17.11
CA TRP A 145 -8.97 13.67 15.93
C TRP A 145 -7.49 13.66 16.29
N SER A 146 -6.67 12.96 15.52
CA SER A 146 -5.32 13.48 15.25
C SER A 146 -5.44 14.44 14.07
N ASP A 147 -4.91 15.65 14.23
CA ASP A 147 -5.18 16.90 13.48
C ASP A 147 -5.09 16.89 11.93
N SER A 148 -4.95 15.74 11.27
CA SER A 148 -4.87 15.62 9.80
C SER A 148 -6.18 15.24 9.08
N CYS A 149 -7.26 14.89 9.78
CA CYS A 149 -8.54 14.52 9.14
C CYS A 149 -9.42 15.71 8.71
N SER A 150 -9.04 16.93 9.06
CA SER A 150 -9.86 18.15 8.90
C SER A 150 -10.19 18.49 7.43
N HIS A 151 -9.33 18.11 6.48
CA HIS A 151 -9.51 18.46 5.06
C HIS A 151 -10.33 17.46 4.25
N GLN A 152 -10.46 16.20 4.70
CA GLN A 152 -11.13 15.15 3.91
C GLN A 152 -12.57 14.87 4.35
N CYS A 153 -12.93 15.12 5.63
CA CYS A 153 -14.30 14.95 6.12
C CYS A 153 -15.18 16.20 5.93
N SER A 154 -14.60 17.39 5.85
CA SER A 154 -15.34 18.63 5.60
C SER A 154 -16.00 18.64 4.21
N SER A 155 -15.44 17.94 3.22
CA SER A 155 -16.09 17.70 1.93
C SER A 155 -17.26 16.71 2.02
N PHE A 156 -17.21 15.72 2.89
CA PHE A 156 -18.29 14.73 3.05
C PHE A 156 -19.51 15.34 3.76
N HIS A 157 -19.30 16.13 4.81
CA HIS A 157 -20.39 16.85 5.49
C HIS A 157 -21.03 17.92 4.59
N ALA A 158 -20.23 18.61 3.75
CA ALA A 158 -20.76 19.61 2.82
C ALA A 158 -21.60 18.99 1.68
N GLU A 159 -21.36 17.73 1.32
CA GLU A 159 -22.15 17.00 0.31
C GLU A 159 -23.49 16.50 0.87
N GLU A 160 -23.53 16.16 2.17
CA GLU A 160 -24.74 15.71 2.87
C GLU A 160 -25.74 16.86 3.10
N GLU A 161 -25.26 18.07 3.42
CA GLU A 161 -26.11 19.27 3.52
C GLU A 161 -26.70 19.70 2.17
N LYS A 162 -26.04 19.40 1.05
CA LYS A 162 -26.50 19.77 -0.29
C LYS A 162 -27.52 18.79 -0.88
N THR A 163 -27.66 17.61 -0.29
CA THR A 163 -28.61 16.57 -0.76
C THR A 163 -29.94 16.61 0.02
N THR A 164 -30.05 17.46 1.04
CA THR A 164 -31.27 17.64 1.85
C THR A 164 -31.90 19.03 1.69
N GLN A 165 -31.63 19.70 0.57
CA GLN A 165 -32.37 20.90 0.11
C GLN A 165 -32.87 20.74 -1.32
#